data_AF-A0A8T5FXW4-F1
#
_entry.id   AF-A0A8T5FXW4-F1
#
_cell.length_a   1.000
_cell.length_b   1.000
_cell.length_c   1.000
_cell.angle_alpha   90.00
_cell.angle_beta   90.00
_cell.angle_gamma   90.00
#
_symmetry.space_group_name_H-M   'P 1'
#
loop_
_entity.id
_entity.type
_entity.pdbx_description
1 polymer ?
#
loop_
_entity_poly.entity_id
_entity_poly.type
_entity_poly.pdbx_seq_one_letter_code
_entity_poly.pdbx_strand_id
1 'polypeptide(L)'
;MIGQQQEGSTITQIMDMKKQGLSNNQIIQNMQRAGFTNSQIFDAMNQLETKNAVDNLVPMNQLTPQGNAPFPPGMGQSMPPPMQNNQMPPQNPAQQAVAKSDSTVKTEELIEAIIDEKWSDLINNVQKIVEWKNRAETRISSLEMKIENLKDGFDQLNKAVIGKISDYDSHILDVGTEIKAMEKVFSKVLPSFTENVHDLTRITEDLKKGIK
;
A
#
# COMPACT_ATOMS: atom_id res chain seq x y z
N MET A 1 15.16 -32.59 30.33
CA MET A 1 15.32 -32.65 28.86
C MET A 1 14.01 -32.18 28.20
N ILE A 2 13.76 -30.86 28.04
CA ILE A 2 12.52 -30.35 27.38
C ILE A 2 12.80 -29.14 26.45
N GLY A 3 14.04 -28.62 26.40
CA GLY A 3 14.36 -27.39 25.64
C GLY A 3 14.48 -27.53 24.11
N GLN A 4 14.73 -28.73 23.57
CA GLN A 4 15.09 -28.88 22.15
C GLN A 4 13.93 -29.19 21.20
N GLN A 5 12.72 -29.45 21.70
CA GLN A 5 11.57 -29.77 20.84
C GLN A 5 10.69 -28.55 20.49
N GLN A 6 10.82 -27.43 21.21
CA GLN A 6 10.02 -26.23 20.92
C GLN A 6 10.65 -25.32 19.86
N GLU A 7 11.98 -25.30 19.73
CA GLU A 7 12.69 -24.49 18.74
C GLU A 7 12.37 -24.91 17.30
N GLY A 8 12.28 -26.23 17.02
CA GLY A 8 11.88 -26.71 15.69
C GLY A 8 10.46 -26.29 15.29
N SER A 9 9.56 -26.17 16.26
CA SER A 9 8.16 -25.76 16.04
C SER A 9 8.05 -24.26 15.77
N THR A 10 8.78 -23.42 16.52
CA THR A 10 8.77 -21.96 16.32
C THR A 10 9.35 -21.57 14.96
N ILE A 11 10.48 -22.18 14.57
CA ILE A 11 11.11 -21.97 13.25
C ILE A 11 10.14 -22.33 12.12
N THR A 12 9.44 -23.46 12.22
CA THR A 12 8.51 -23.91 11.18
C THR A 12 7.31 -22.97 11.07
N GLN A 13 6.73 -22.57 12.19
CA GLN A 13 5.58 -21.67 12.21
C GLN A 13 5.94 -20.25 11.72
N ILE A 14 7.11 -19.72 12.08
CA ILE A 14 7.60 -18.43 11.58
C ILE A 14 7.83 -18.50 10.07
N MET A 15 8.39 -19.61 9.57
CA MET A 15 8.60 -19.83 8.13
C MET A 15 7.26 -19.83 7.36
N ASP A 16 6.23 -20.51 7.87
CA ASP A 16 4.92 -20.55 7.24
C ASP A 16 4.25 -19.17 7.22
N MET A 17 4.32 -18.42 8.33
CA MET A 17 3.80 -17.06 8.38
C MET A 17 4.56 -16.12 7.42
N LYS A 18 5.88 -16.31 7.26
CA LYS A 18 6.67 -15.54 6.30
C LYS A 18 6.30 -15.88 4.86
N LYS A 19 6.03 -17.15 4.54
CA LYS A 19 5.51 -17.58 3.22
C LYS A 19 4.13 -17.02 2.91
N GLN A 20 3.31 -16.79 3.94
CA GLN A 20 2.01 -16.13 3.83
C GLN A 20 2.11 -14.60 3.64
N GLY A 21 3.33 -14.04 3.63
CA GLY A 21 3.56 -12.61 3.42
C GLY A 21 3.34 -11.74 4.67
N LEU A 22 3.25 -12.34 5.87
CA LEU A 22 3.13 -11.57 7.10
C LEU A 22 4.45 -10.85 7.41
N SER A 23 4.33 -9.62 7.93
CA SER A 23 5.49 -8.85 8.39
C SER A 23 6.06 -9.40 9.70
N ASN A 24 7.36 -9.19 9.93
CA ASN A 24 8.04 -9.66 11.15
C ASN A 24 7.33 -9.19 12.44
N ASN A 25 6.76 -7.97 12.45
CA ASN A 25 5.99 -7.46 13.60
C ASN A 25 4.70 -8.26 13.83
N GLN A 26 3.97 -8.60 12.77
CA GLN A 26 2.77 -9.44 12.85
C GLN A 26 3.09 -10.87 13.27
N ILE A 27 4.24 -11.40 12.84
CA ILE A 27 4.72 -12.73 13.25
C ILE A 27 5.03 -12.73 14.75
N ILE A 28 5.72 -11.70 15.26
CA ILE A 28 6.02 -11.54 16.70
C ILE A 28 4.73 -11.53 17.51
N GLN A 29 3.72 -10.76 17.09
CA GLN A 29 2.44 -10.72 17.80
C GLN A 29 1.69 -12.06 17.77
N ASN A 30 1.67 -12.77 16.64
CA ASN A 30 1.05 -14.09 16.56
C ASN A 30 1.78 -15.13 17.40
N MET A 31 3.12 -15.07 17.44
CA MET A 31 3.94 -15.96 18.26
C MET A 31 3.79 -15.70 19.76
N GLN A 32 3.72 -14.44 20.16
CA GLN A 32 3.40 -14.07 21.55
C GLN A 32 2.01 -14.57 21.96
N ARG A 33 1.01 -14.47 21.06
CA ARG A 33 -0.33 -15.03 21.28
C ARG A 33 -0.35 -16.55 21.37
N ALA A 34 0.57 -17.22 20.68
CA ALA A 34 0.78 -18.66 20.78
C ALA A 34 1.56 -19.08 22.06
N GLY A 35 1.97 -18.11 22.89
CA GLY A 35 2.60 -18.35 24.19
C GLY A 35 4.13 -18.41 24.15
N PHE A 36 4.77 -18.08 23.04
CA PHE A 36 6.23 -18.08 22.92
C PHE A 36 6.85 -16.81 23.51
N THR A 37 8.04 -16.95 24.11
CA THR A 37 8.79 -15.83 24.67
C THR A 37 9.55 -15.06 23.58
N ASN A 38 9.83 -13.78 23.83
CA ASN A 38 10.56 -12.94 22.88
C ASN A 38 11.90 -13.55 22.48
N SER A 39 12.67 -14.11 23.42
CA SER A 39 13.96 -14.76 23.12
C SER A 39 13.79 -15.87 22.09
N GLN A 40 12.87 -16.81 22.34
CA GLN A 40 12.61 -17.95 21.44
C GLN A 40 12.17 -17.50 20.03
N ILE A 41 11.42 -16.39 19.95
CA ILE A 41 10.93 -15.82 18.70
C ILE A 41 12.09 -15.18 17.91
N PHE A 42 12.95 -14.40 18.58
CA PHE A 42 14.11 -13.76 17.96
C PHE A 42 15.17 -14.76 17.54
N ASP A 43 15.46 -15.75 18.39
CA ASP A 43 16.42 -16.82 18.10
C ASP A 43 15.99 -17.61 16.85
N ALA A 44 14.70 -17.97 16.75
CA ALA A 44 14.16 -18.67 15.61
C ALA A 44 14.13 -17.81 14.33
N MET A 45 13.82 -16.52 14.41
CA MET A 45 13.86 -15.60 13.26
C MET A 45 15.29 -15.44 12.71
N ASN A 46 16.27 -15.24 13.59
CA ASN A 46 17.67 -15.09 13.20
C ASN A 46 18.22 -16.38 12.57
N GLN A 47 17.82 -17.54 13.11
CA GLN A 47 18.19 -18.84 12.56
C GLN A 47 17.56 -19.10 11.19
N LEU A 48 16.32 -18.67 10.95
CA LEU A 48 15.66 -18.76 9.64
C LEU A 48 16.33 -17.87 8.59
N GLU A 49 16.73 -16.66 8.96
CA GLU A 49 17.43 -15.74 8.07
C GLU A 49 18.80 -16.29 7.70
N THR A 50 19.54 -16.81 8.68
CA THR A 50 20.81 -17.49 8.45
C THR A 50 20.63 -18.74 7.58
N LYS A 51 19.59 -19.55 7.81
CA LYS A 51 19.30 -20.74 7.01
C LYS A 51 18.91 -20.42 5.57
N ASN A 52 18.13 -19.35 5.33
CA ASN A 52 17.83 -18.88 3.97
C ASN A 52 19.06 -18.28 3.28
N ALA A 53 19.94 -17.61 4.02
CA ALA A 53 21.21 -17.11 3.49
C ALA A 53 22.16 -18.25 3.10
N VAL A 54 22.15 -19.36 3.85
CA VAL A 54 22.94 -20.56 3.56
C VAL A 54 22.39 -21.34 2.35
N ASP A 55 21.07 -21.35 2.13
CA ASP A 55 20.45 -22.01 0.96
C ASP A 55 20.67 -21.24 -0.35
N ASN A 56 21.08 -19.97 -0.27
CA ASN A 56 21.25 -19.09 -1.43
C ASN A 56 22.71 -18.66 -1.70
N LEU A 57 23.69 -19.40 -1.17
CA LEU A 57 25.10 -19.14 -1.41
C LEU A 57 25.84 -20.41 -1.86
N VAL A 58 26.31 -20.36 -3.09
CA VAL A 58 27.50 -21.08 -3.57
C VAL A 58 28.62 -20.95 -2.52
N PRO A 59 29.33 -22.03 -2.16
CA PRO A 59 30.32 -21.99 -1.09
C PRO A 59 31.54 -21.17 -1.53
N MET A 60 31.65 -19.92 -1.09
CA MET A 60 32.89 -19.16 -1.19
C MET A 60 33.77 -19.51 0.00
N ASN A 61 34.70 -20.40 -0.29
CA ASN A 61 35.78 -20.85 0.55
C ASN A 61 36.64 -19.67 1.03
N GLN A 62 36.89 -19.63 2.35
CA GLN A 62 38.13 -19.21 3.03
C GLN A 62 38.88 -18.00 2.47
N LEU A 63 39.02 -16.92 3.26
CA LEU A 63 40.21 -16.06 3.25
C LEU A 63 40.44 -15.45 4.65
N THR A 64 41.73 -15.39 4.98
CA THR A 64 42.46 -15.33 6.25
C THR A 64 42.55 -13.95 6.94
N PRO A 65 43.06 -13.87 8.19
CA PRO A 65 43.22 -12.63 8.96
C PRO A 65 44.35 -11.75 8.40
N GLN A 66 44.07 -10.45 8.27
CA GLN A 66 44.93 -9.44 7.66
C GLN A 66 45.99 -8.93 8.63
N GLY A 67 47.27 -9.19 8.30
CA GLY A 67 48.45 -8.60 8.93
C GLY A 67 49.12 -7.53 8.05
N ASN A 68 49.95 -6.73 8.71
CA ASN A 68 51.00 -5.83 8.20
C ASN A 68 50.60 -4.53 7.46
N ALA A 69 50.73 -3.41 8.17
CA ALA A 69 50.99 -2.09 7.59
C ALA A 69 52.47 -1.67 7.84
N PRO A 70 53.17 -1.01 6.90
CA PRO A 70 54.59 -0.67 7.02
C PRO A 70 54.86 0.71 7.65
N PHE A 71 55.96 0.78 8.40
CA PHE A 71 56.59 1.99 8.97
C PHE A 71 57.23 2.91 7.92
N PRO A 72 57.28 4.24 8.15
CA PRO A 72 58.27 5.14 7.55
C PRO A 72 59.52 5.33 8.43
N PRO A 73 60.74 5.47 7.84
CA PRO A 73 61.99 5.64 8.58
C PRO A 73 62.46 7.11 8.67
N GLY A 74 63.02 7.53 9.81
CA GLY A 74 63.79 8.79 9.86
C GLY A 74 64.11 9.37 11.25
N MET A 75 65.38 9.21 11.67
CA MET A 75 66.22 10.09 12.50
C MET A 75 65.86 10.46 13.95
N GLY A 76 66.85 10.25 14.85
CA GLY A 76 67.23 11.25 15.86
C GLY A 76 67.20 10.80 17.32
N GLN A 77 68.39 10.50 17.86
CA GLN A 77 68.69 10.32 19.28
C GLN A 77 68.19 11.46 20.18
N SER A 78 67.65 11.14 21.36
CA SER A 78 68.21 11.56 22.66
C SER A 78 67.32 11.11 23.83
N MET A 79 67.92 10.37 24.77
CA MET A 79 67.40 10.13 26.13
C MET A 79 67.47 11.42 26.97
N PRO A 80 66.54 11.59 27.92
CA PRO A 80 66.88 12.10 29.24
C PRO A 80 66.68 11.05 30.37
N PRO A 81 67.26 11.28 31.56
CA PRO A 81 67.77 10.24 32.48
C PRO A 81 66.74 9.62 33.45
N PRO A 82 67.10 8.53 34.16
CA PRO A 82 66.28 7.95 35.21
C PRO A 82 66.42 8.78 36.50
N MET A 83 65.29 9.16 37.10
CA MET A 83 65.27 9.51 38.52
C MET A 83 64.45 8.49 39.29
N GLN A 84 65.21 7.69 40.01
CA GLN A 84 64.87 6.88 41.16
C GLN A 84 64.20 7.74 42.23
N ASN A 85 62.95 7.43 42.57
CA ASN A 85 62.47 7.63 43.92
C ASN A 85 61.65 6.42 44.34
N ASN A 86 62.26 5.63 45.23
CA ASN A 86 61.60 4.62 46.03
C ASN A 86 60.47 5.26 46.83
N GLN A 87 59.26 4.75 46.63
CA GLN A 87 58.25 4.66 47.69
C GLN A 87 57.21 3.63 47.27
N MET A 88 57.36 2.41 47.79
CA MET A 88 56.27 1.44 47.85
C MET A 88 55.28 1.91 48.91
N PRO A 89 53.99 2.08 48.61
CA PRO A 89 52.95 2.05 49.61
C PRO A 89 52.66 0.58 49.99
N PRO A 90 52.33 0.30 51.25
CA PRO A 90 52.04 -1.05 51.73
C PRO A 90 50.83 -1.66 51.02
N GLN A 91 50.95 -2.92 50.61
CA GLN A 91 49.82 -3.77 50.24
C GLN A 91 48.85 -3.85 51.41
N ASN A 92 47.70 -3.21 51.25
CA ASN A 92 46.54 -3.40 52.11
C ASN A 92 45.60 -4.41 51.42
N PRO A 93 45.42 -5.64 51.93
CA PRO A 93 44.43 -6.58 51.41
C PRO A 93 43.04 -6.19 51.94
N ALA A 94 42.52 -5.06 51.44
CA ALA A 94 41.15 -4.63 51.69
C ALA A 94 40.66 -3.73 50.55
N GLN A 95 40.81 -4.20 49.31
CA GLN A 95 40.15 -3.63 48.13
C GLN A 95 39.45 -4.76 47.37
N GLN A 96 38.45 -5.35 48.02
CA GLN A 96 37.41 -6.15 47.36
C GLN A 96 36.05 -5.64 47.84
N ALA A 97 35.75 -4.38 47.58
CA ALA A 97 34.40 -3.85 47.75
C ALA A 97 34.13 -2.58 46.93
N VAL A 98 34.78 -2.35 45.79
CA VAL A 98 34.39 -1.25 44.88
C VAL A 98 34.64 -1.63 43.41
N ALA A 99 33.95 -2.67 42.95
CA ALA A 99 33.93 -3.03 41.52
C ALA A 99 32.52 -3.43 41.05
N LYS A 100 31.47 -2.99 41.76
CA LYS A 100 30.06 -3.16 41.36
C LYS A 100 29.36 -1.86 40.97
N SER A 101 29.99 -0.71 41.20
CA SER A 101 29.39 0.60 40.87
C SER A 101 29.64 1.03 39.43
N ASP A 102 30.68 0.52 38.76
CA ASP A 102 31.01 0.94 37.38
C ASP A 102 30.16 0.23 36.32
N SER A 103 29.73 -1.00 36.58
CA SER A 103 28.85 -1.77 35.69
C SER A 103 27.38 -1.32 35.74
N THR A 104 26.90 -0.85 36.88
CA THR A 104 25.52 -0.34 37.02
C THR A 104 25.38 1.05 36.42
N VAL A 105 26.35 1.94 36.63
CA VAL A 105 26.34 3.29 36.03
C VAL A 105 26.39 3.23 34.51
N LYS A 106 27.24 2.38 33.92
CA LYS A 106 27.26 2.16 32.47
C LYS A 106 25.95 1.59 31.93
N THR A 107 25.27 0.77 32.73
CA THR A 107 23.96 0.21 32.36
C THR A 107 22.87 1.28 32.47
N GLU A 108 22.92 2.15 33.47
CA GLU A 108 22.00 3.28 33.67
C GLU A 108 22.18 4.34 32.56
N GLU A 109 23.42 4.69 32.20
CA GLU A 109 23.71 5.60 31.08
C GLU A 109 23.28 5.01 29.73
N LEU A 110 23.49 3.71 29.50
CA LEU A 110 22.99 3.02 28.30
C LEU A 110 21.46 2.97 28.28
N ILE A 111 20.81 2.80 29.44
CA ILE A 111 19.35 2.80 29.54
C ILE A 111 18.79 4.21 29.29
N GLU A 112 19.37 5.28 29.85
CA GLU A 112 18.95 6.67 29.57
C GLU A 112 19.13 7.01 28.10
N ALA A 113 20.28 6.68 27.50
CA ALA A 113 20.51 6.91 26.07
C ALA A 113 19.52 6.15 25.17
N ILE A 114 19.19 4.89 25.51
CA ILE A 114 18.19 4.10 24.78
C ILE A 114 16.78 4.66 24.99
N ILE A 115 16.43 5.10 26.21
CA ILE A 115 15.13 5.70 26.50
C ILE A 115 14.95 7.01 25.72
N ASP A 116 15.96 7.88 25.69
CA ASP A 116 15.90 9.14 24.95
C ASP A 116 15.81 8.91 23.43
N GLU A 117 16.57 7.95 22.89
CA GLU A 117 16.47 7.55 21.48
C GLU A 117 15.06 7.06 21.15
N LYS A 118 14.51 6.14 21.95
CA LYS A 118 13.16 5.59 21.72
C LYS A 118 12.06 6.60 21.97
N TRP A 119 12.25 7.53 22.89
CA TRP A 119 11.32 8.63 23.15
C TRP A 119 11.30 9.61 21.99
N SER A 120 12.46 9.97 21.45
CA SER A 120 12.58 10.80 20.24
C SER A 120 11.94 10.11 19.03
N ASP A 121 12.20 8.82 18.81
CA ASP A 121 11.56 8.02 17.77
C ASP A 121 10.04 7.99 17.92
N LEU A 122 9.54 7.84 19.14
CA LEU A 122 8.11 7.84 19.43
C LEU A 122 7.48 9.19 19.09
N ILE A 123 8.09 10.31 19.51
CA ILE A 123 7.61 11.66 19.18
C ILE A 123 7.60 11.86 17.67
N ASN A 124 8.65 11.47 16.97
CA ASN A 124 8.73 11.56 15.51
C ASN A 124 7.62 10.76 14.82
N ASN A 125 7.30 9.57 15.33
CA ASN A 125 6.20 8.76 14.81
C ASN A 125 4.83 9.37 15.10
N VAL A 126 4.63 9.95 16.28
CA VAL A 126 3.40 10.69 16.61
C VAL A 126 3.22 11.89 15.69
N GLN A 127 4.28 12.64 15.40
CA GLN A 127 4.23 13.75 14.44
C GLN A 127 3.81 13.28 13.04
N LYS A 128 4.38 12.16 12.55
CA LYS A 128 3.97 11.55 11.28
C LYS A 128 2.49 11.14 11.27
N ILE A 129 1.98 10.62 12.40
CA ILE A 129 0.57 10.26 12.55
C ILE A 129 -0.32 11.51 12.52
N VAL A 130 0.07 12.59 13.19
CA VAL A 130 -0.66 13.86 13.18
C VAL A 130 -0.72 14.44 11.76
N GLU A 131 0.40 14.43 11.04
CA GLU A 131 0.41 14.87 9.65
C GLU A 131 -0.47 13.98 8.77
N TRP A 132 -0.41 12.66 8.94
CA TRP A 132 -1.26 11.74 8.21
C TRP A 132 -2.74 11.97 8.52
N LYS A 133 -3.10 12.21 9.79
CA LYS A 133 -4.45 12.59 10.22
C LYS A 133 -4.91 13.86 9.50
N ASN A 134 -4.11 14.92 9.52
CA ASN A 134 -4.45 16.18 8.85
C ASN A 134 -4.63 16.00 7.33
N ARG A 135 -3.77 15.20 6.69
CA ARG A 135 -3.92 14.83 5.26
C ARG A 135 -5.18 14.00 5.01
N ALA A 136 -5.52 13.08 5.91
CA ALA A 136 -6.73 12.26 5.81
C ALA A 136 -7.99 13.12 5.96
N GLU A 137 -8.04 14.00 6.96
CA GLU A 137 -9.16 14.95 7.18
C GLU A 137 -9.37 15.84 5.96
N THR A 138 -8.29 16.40 5.41
CA THR A 138 -8.38 17.23 4.18
C THR A 138 -8.94 16.44 3.00
N ARG A 139 -8.52 15.17 2.83
CA ARG A 139 -9.03 14.30 1.76
C ARG A 139 -10.48 13.91 1.98
N ILE A 140 -10.90 13.66 3.21
CA ILE A 140 -12.28 13.35 3.58
C ILE A 140 -13.17 14.55 3.25
N SER A 141 -12.81 15.76 3.70
CA SER A 141 -13.57 16.96 3.37
C SER A 141 -13.63 17.23 1.86
N SER A 142 -12.54 16.95 1.12
CA SER A 142 -12.56 17.03 -0.35
C SER A 142 -13.49 15.99 -0.99
N LEU A 143 -13.56 14.79 -0.45
CA LEU A 143 -14.48 13.75 -0.92
C LEU A 143 -15.94 14.11 -0.64
N GLU A 144 -16.24 14.64 0.55
CA GLU A 144 -17.58 15.13 0.91
C GLU A 144 -18.03 16.20 -0.08
N MET A 145 -17.20 17.21 -0.35
CA MET A 145 -17.50 18.23 -1.36
C MET A 145 -17.70 17.63 -2.76
N LYS A 146 -16.89 16.66 -3.17
CA LYS A 146 -17.04 16.02 -4.49
C LYS A 146 -18.33 15.20 -4.58
N ILE A 147 -18.74 14.54 -3.49
CA ILE A 147 -20.00 13.79 -3.43
C ILE A 147 -21.18 14.75 -3.52
N GLU A 148 -21.13 15.88 -2.82
CA GLU A 148 -22.19 16.89 -2.92
C GLU A 148 -22.31 17.43 -4.36
N ASN A 149 -21.18 17.80 -4.98
CA ASN A 149 -21.17 18.25 -6.37
C ASN A 149 -21.65 17.15 -7.35
N LEU A 150 -21.34 15.87 -7.08
CA LEU A 150 -21.81 14.75 -7.89
C LEU A 150 -23.33 14.57 -7.74
N LYS A 151 -23.84 14.72 -6.51
CA LYS A 151 -25.27 14.69 -6.23
C LYS A 151 -25.98 15.82 -6.98
N ASP A 152 -25.47 17.04 -6.92
CA ASP A 152 -26.02 18.19 -7.64
C ASP A 152 -26.00 17.97 -9.16
N GLY A 153 -24.88 17.48 -9.69
CA GLY A 153 -24.76 17.13 -11.10
C GLY A 153 -25.75 16.04 -11.53
N PHE A 154 -25.97 15.03 -10.69
CA PHE A 154 -26.97 13.99 -10.92
C PHE A 154 -28.40 14.55 -10.90
N ASP A 155 -28.72 15.41 -9.94
CA ASP A 155 -30.04 16.03 -9.83
C ASP A 155 -30.34 16.94 -11.04
N GLN A 156 -29.33 17.66 -11.54
CA GLN A 156 -29.44 18.45 -12.78
C GLN A 156 -29.60 17.56 -14.02
N LEU A 157 -28.81 16.49 -14.13
CA LEU A 157 -28.91 15.54 -15.23
C LEU A 157 -30.29 14.88 -15.24
N ASN A 158 -30.79 14.44 -14.09
CA ASN A 158 -32.10 13.82 -13.97
C ASN A 158 -33.21 14.78 -14.43
N LYS A 159 -33.16 16.05 -14.02
CA LYS A 159 -34.08 17.08 -14.52
C LYS A 159 -33.98 17.27 -16.03
N ALA A 160 -32.77 17.35 -16.58
CA ALA A 160 -32.56 17.51 -18.01
C ALA A 160 -33.05 16.29 -18.82
N VAL A 161 -32.83 15.08 -18.31
CA VAL A 161 -33.31 13.83 -18.91
C VAL A 161 -34.83 13.78 -18.89
N ILE A 162 -35.49 14.10 -17.77
CA ILE A 162 -36.95 14.15 -17.69
C ILE A 162 -37.51 15.19 -18.67
N GLY A 163 -36.88 16.37 -18.75
CA GLY A 163 -37.25 17.41 -19.71
C GLY A 163 -37.15 16.91 -21.16
N LYS A 164 -36.02 16.28 -21.52
CA LYS A 164 -35.85 15.68 -22.84
C LYS A 164 -36.87 14.59 -23.14
N ILE A 165 -37.15 13.70 -22.20
CA ILE A 165 -38.16 12.65 -22.38
C ILE A 165 -39.54 13.27 -22.62
N SER A 166 -39.88 14.35 -21.89
CA SER A 166 -41.14 15.08 -22.12
C SER A 166 -41.19 15.74 -23.50
N ASP A 167 -40.09 16.35 -23.96
CA ASP A 167 -40.01 16.92 -25.31
C ASP A 167 -40.18 15.81 -26.37
N TYR A 168 -39.55 14.64 -26.16
CA TYR A 168 -39.69 13.48 -27.03
C TYR A 168 -41.13 12.95 -27.07
N ASP A 169 -41.81 12.86 -25.92
CA ASP A 169 -43.21 12.43 -25.86
C ASP A 169 -44.12 13.38 -26.65
N SER A 170 -43.93 14.70 -26.49
CA SER A 170 -44.64 15.71 -27.28
C SER A 170 -44.37 15.54 -28.78
N HIS A 171 -43.11 15.39 -29.19
CA HIS A 171 -42.78 15.19 -30.60
C HIS A 171 -43.38 13.90 -31.17
N ILE A 172 -43.43 12.82 -30.40
CA ILE A 172 -44.06 11.56 -30.82
C ILE A 172 -45.57 11.74 -30.98
N LEU A 173 -46.21 12.49 -30.09
CA LEU A 173 -47.64 12.83 -30.21
C LEU A 173 -47.90 13.66 -31.47
N ASP A 174 -47.08 14.69 -31.71
CA ASP A 174 -47.18 15.54 -32.90
C ASP A 174 -47.00 14.72 -34.18
N VAL A 175 -45.95 13.89 -34.25
CA VAL A 175 -45.74 12.95 -35.36
C VAL A 175 -46.94 12.00 -35.52
N GLY A 176 -47.54 11.53 -34.42
CA GLY A 176 -48.76 10.73 -34.45
C GLY A 176 -49.96 11.47 -35.07
N THR A 177 -50.09 12.77 -34.82
CA THR A 177 -51.12 13.60 -35.45
C THR A 177 -50.86 13.82 -36.94
N GLU A 178 -49.60 14.07 -37.32
CA GLU A 178 -49.21 14.23 -38.73
C GLU A 178 -49.41 12.92 -39.51
N ILE A 179 -49.04 11.78 -38.93
CA ILE A 179 -49.26 10.46 -39.53
C ILE A 179 -50.76 10.20 -39.72
N LYS A 180 -51.62 10.55 -38.75
CA LYS A 180 -53.09 10.44 -38.91
C LYS A 180 -53.61 11.37 -40.01
N ALA A 181 -53.08 12.58 -40.12
CA ALA A 181 -53.45 13.49 -41.19
C ALA A 181 -53.03 12.92 -42.56
N MET A 182 -51.82 12.37 -42.65
CA MET A 182 -51.32 11.69 -43.83
C MET A 182 -52.16 10.46 -44.18
N GLU A 183 -52.54 9.63 -43.20
CA GLU A 183 -53.45 8.49 -43.38
C GLU A 183 -54.78 8.93 -43.98
N LYS A 184 -55.34 10.03 -43.48
CA LYS A 184 -56.61 10.60 -43.99
C LYS A 184 -56.46 11.14 -45.42
N VAL A 185 -55.34 11.76 -45.74
CA VAL A 185 -55.04 12.20 -47.11
C VAL A 185 -54.91 10.98 -48.01
N PHE A 186 -54.16 9.96 -47.60
CA PHE A 186 -53.99 8.72 -48.35
C PHE A 186 -55.31 8.00 -48.61
N SER A 187 -56.18 7.93 -47.58
CA SER A 187 -57.53 7.37 -47.69
C SER A 187 -58.43 8.11 -48.68
N LYS A 188 -58.21 9.42 -48.88
CA LYS A 188 -58.93 10.21 -49.88
C LYS A 188 -58.32 10.10 -51.29
N VAL A 189 -57.00 9.99 -51.38
CA VAL A 189 -56.28 9.94 -52.66
C VAL A 189 -56.37 8.54 -53.28
N LEU A 190 -56.31 7.46 -52.50
CA LEU A 190 -56.36 6.08 -53.00
C LEU A 190 -57.57 5.80 -53.90
N PRO A 191 -58.82 6.17 -53.53
CA PRO A 191 -59.97 5.98 -54.40
C PRO A 191 -59.86 6.78 -55.70
N SER A 192 -59.49 8.07 -55.61
CA SER A 192 -59.33 8.93 -56.80
C SER A 192 -58.26 8.39 -57.74
N PHE A 193 -57.14 7.87 -57.21
CA PHE A 193 -56.10 7.25 -58.03
C PHE A 193 -56.61 5.97 -58.72
N THR A 194 -57.38 5.15 -58.01
CA THR A 194 -57.98 3.92 -58.55
C THR A 194 -59.01 4.23 -59.64
N GLU A 195 -59.85 5.23 -59.41
CA GLU A 195 -60.85 5.73 -60.38
C GLU A 195 -60.18 6.30 -61.63
N ASN A 196 -59.16 7.16 -61.46
CA ASN A 196 -58.39 7.71 -62.58
C ASN A 196 -57.70 6.61 -63.42
N VAL A 197 -57.17 5.56 -62.78
CA VAL A 197 -56.58 4.41 -63.49
C VAL A 197 -57.65 3.61 -64.24
N HIS A 198 -58.84 3.43 -63.64
CA HIS A 198 -59.97 2.79 -64.30
C HIS A 198 -60.43 3.59 -65.52
N ASP A 199 -60.56 4.91 -65.39
CA ASP A 199 -60.90 5.82 -66.49
C ASP A 199 -59.87 5.77 -67.61
N LEU A 200 -58.58 5.77 -67.27
CA LEU A 200 -57.50 5.65 -68.26
C LEU A 200 -57.54 4.29 -68.99
N THR A 201 -57.85 3.22 -68.26
CA THR A 201 -58.04 1.88 -68.84
C THR A 201 -59.22 1.88 -69.81
N ARG A 202 -60.35 2.47 -69.42
CA ARG A 202 -61.55 2.59 -70.25
C ARG A 202 -61.31 3.42 -71.51
N ILE A 203 -60.65 4.58 -71.39
CA ILE A 203 -60.25 5.41 -72.55
C ILE A 203 -59.36 4.60 -73.50
N THR A 204 -58.40 3.84 -72.97
CA THR A 204 -57.52 3.00 -73.78
C THR A 204 -58.28 1.90 -74.51
N GLU A 205 -59.26 1.25 -73.85
CA GLU A 205 -60.12 0.24 -74.47
C GLU A 205 -61.02 0.82 -75.56
N ASP A 206 -61.63 1.97 -75.33
CA ASP A 206 -62.49 2.65 -76.30
C ASP A 206 -61.68 3.11 -77.52
N LEU A 207 -60.47 3.62 -77.30
CA LEU A 207 -59.52 3.94 -78.39
C LEU A 207 -59.16 2.68 -79.20
N LYS A 208 -58.90 1.56 -78.52
CA LYS A 208 -58.58 0.28 -79.18
C LYS A 208 -59.77 -0.28 -79.97
N LYS A 209 -61.01 -0.03 -79.54
CA LYS A 209 -62.23 -0.42 -80.28
C LYS A 209 -62.49 0.49 -81.48
N GLY A 210 -62.26 1.79 -81.37
CA GLY A 210 -62.44 2.75 -82.47
C GLY A 210 -61.37 2.66 -83.57
N ILE A 211 -60.27 1.95 -83.33
CA ILE A 211 -59.22 1.68 -84.33
C ILE A 211 -59.52 0.41 -85.17
N LYS A 212 -60.58 -0.34 -84.87
CA LYS A 212 -61.08 -1.45 -85.71
C LYS A 212 -62.14 -0.97 -86.71
#